data_AF-A0A6M3KRA7-F1
#
_entry.id   AF-A0A6M3KRA7-F1
#
_cell.length_a   1.000
_cell.length_b   1.000
_cell.length_c   1.000
_cell.angle_alpha   90.00
_cell.angle_beta   90.00
_cell.angle_gamma   90.00
#
_symmetry.space_group_name_H-M   'P 1'
#
loop_
_entity.id
_entity.type
_entity.pdbx_description
1 polymer ?
#
loop_
_entity_poly.entity_id
_entity_poly.type
_entity_poly.pdbx_seq_one_letter_code
_entity_poly.pdbx_strand_id
1 'polypeptide(L)'
;MADYNLRLWTSVLNDDQAFVADLTRAAADWKRSIRDIGGYWMGSFSITGDAVALYDFFDNWLGYHLQEKVGSQISWEGMVYEMELSAGSFRRRRSLDDLYNAGNATYTTFDYVTEMLTGGDFETVTANDFDGWHEGAGVADETVNVNSGSHACKITSDGELEIVDNYSTHKNTWIRQNINTTAGTMYKLIVYGDGRYRIAIRNPSNPTGWILPPTTRGAGALEYKQWAFEFPGPIGGETLIYLYPGLVAGDAGYFDDASVLERGEVVYELGWYVIDGTGDMVAEGTLNPKPSLDRYGRREEWLSLDNYPQEASLAHLDKFLSEHNWPVMQAVAADQSQTATLTVTALGYVHTMNWMFVQEGDGEETNLNNWLSSIIGTDYGLSPAHGGTVEAAGDCQFVKRSTPWSSNATQVLRSSSIRQRAWDQIVELLEFGIPDSATDTPDYMPARCWVGPGRNAYYQKIDRTPRYFMRNGKLYNPAAGDVTVSPWLVQPGVWRDMDFPIRRKLARAFLAQANDSWIKEVEVDAQGRILPKPALFSETDLSAKMLDYYPKEIESPMPGGESWKYSP
;
A
#
# COMPACT_ATOMS: atom_id res chain seq x y z
N MET A 1 -40.90 15.44 -20.26
CA MET A 1 -39.93 16.16 -19.39
C MET A 1 -39.13 15.09 -18.67
N ALA A 2 -37.86 15.35 -18.36
CA ALA A 2 -37.06 14.43 -17.56
C ALA A 2 -37.72 14.22 -16.18
N ASP A 3 -37.79 12.98 -15.72
CA ASP A 3 -38.38 12.61 -14.41
C ASP A 3 -37.39 12.83 -13.25
N TYR A 4 -36.25 13.48 -13.51
CA TYR A 4 -35.19 13.76 -12.54
C TYR A 4 -34.83 15.25 -12.52
N ASN A 5 -34.16 15.67 -11.44
CA ASN A 5 -33.45 16.95 -11.36
C ASN A 5 -31.95 16.67 -11.18
N LEU A 6 -31.10 17.22 -12.04
CA LEU A 6 -29.64 17.14 -11.93
C LEU A 6 -29.10 18.46 -11.39
N ARG A 7 -28.46 18.43 -10.23
CA ARG A 7 -27.98 19.62 -9.52
C ARG A 7 -26.49 19.56 -9.29
N LEU A 8 -25.86 20.72 -9.41
CA LEU A 8 -24.45 20.92 -9.14
C LEU A 8 -24.28 21.73 -7.86
N TRP A 9 -23.36 21.30 -7.01
CA TRP A 9 -22.98 21.95 -5.76
C TRP A 9 -21.47 22.12 -5.71
N THR A 10 -20.96 22.99 -4.84
CA THR A 10 -19.52 23.11 -4.58
C THR A 10 -18.94 21.80 -4.02
N SER A 11 -17.60 21.73 -3.93
CA SER A 11 -16.89 20.58 -3.36
C SER A 11 -17.41 20.20 -1.98
N VAL A 12 -17.43 18.90 -1.70
CA VAL A 12 -17.93 18.31 -0.45
C VAL A 12 -16.96 18.38 0.72
N LEU A 13 -15.76 18.92 0.49
CA LEU A 13 -14.74 19.14 1.51
C LEU A 13 -15.02 20.37 2.37
N ASN A 14 -15.76 21.32 1.82
CA ASN A 14 -16.21 22.48 2.56
C ASN A 14 -17.50 22.11 3.30
N ASP A 15 -17.59 22.44 4.58
CA ASP A 15 -18.78 22.19 5.40
C ASP A 15 -20.04 22.87 4.82
N ASP A 16 -19.85 23.93 4.03
CA ASP A 16 -20.90 24.68 3.35
C ASP A 16 -21.01 24.28 1.86
N GLN A 17 -21.59 23.12 1.58
CA GLN A 17 -21.99 22.76 0.21
C GLN A 17 -23.01 23.78 -0.33
N ALA A 18 -22.55 24.69 -1.18
CA ALA A 18 -23.38 25.72 -1.79
C ALA A 18 -23.96 25.21 -3.11
N PHE A 19 -25.24 25.48 -3.34
CA PHE A 19 -25.89 25.20 -4.62
C PHE A 19 -25.28 26.09 -5.71
N VAL A 20 -24.86 25.50 -6.82
CA VAL A 20 -24.24 26.21 -7.94
C VAL A 20 -25.25 26.37 -9.08
N ALA A 21 -25.82 25.26 -9.58
CA ALA A 21 -26.69 25.28 -10.75
C ALA A 21 -27.66 24.09 -10.82
N ASP A 22 -28.79 24.30 -11.50
CA ASP A 22 -29.68 23.23 -11.96
C ASP A 22 -29.30 22.90 -13.42
N LEU A 23 -28.73 21.72 -13.63
CA LEU A 23 -28.24 21.25 -14.91
C LEU A 23 -29.27 20.43 -15.68
N THR A 24 -30.49 20.22 -15.16
CA THR A 24 -31.47 19.28 -15.74
C THR A 24 -31.75 19.53 -17.22
N ARG A 25 -31.80 20.81 -17.64
CA ARG A 25 -32.00 21.16 -19.06
C ARG A 25 -30.70 21.27 -19.85
N ALA A 26 -29.61 21.66 -19.20
CA ALA A 26 -28.31 21.85 -19.86
C ALA A 26 -27.63 20.52 -20.18
N ALA A 27 -27.81 19.51 -19.30
CA ALA A 27 -27.32 18.14 -19.42
C ALA A 27 -28.39 17.22 -20.02
N ALA A 28 -28.91 17.58 -21.20
CA ALA A 28 -30.02 16.85 -21.84
C ALA A 28 -29.64 15.42 -22.28
N ASP A 29 -28.34 15.13 -22.42
CA ASP A 29 -27.76 13.83 -22.74
C ASP A 29 -27.23 13.07 -21.51
N TRP A 30 -27.66 13.47 -20.30
CA TRP A 30 -27.24 12.82 -19.06
C TRP A 30 -27.50 11.31 -19.09
N LYS A 31 -26.45 10.54 -18.81
CA LYS A 31 -26.49 9.09 -18.64
C LYS A 31 -25.67 8.70 -17.44
N ARG A 32 -25.98 7.57 -16.83
CA ARG A 32 -25.26 7.09 -15.65
C ARG A 32 -25.36 5.58 -15.43
N SER A 33 -24.49 5.08 -14.57
CA SER A 33 -24.41 3.69 -14.15
C SER A 33 -24.34 3.57 -12.62
N ILE A 34 -24.90 2.47 -12.11
CA ILE A 34 -24.82 2.04 -10.71
C ILE A 34 -24.38 0.58 -10.70
N ARG A 35 -23.40 0.23 -9.86
CA ARG A 35 -22.93 -1.13 -9.64
C ARG A 35 -23.39 -1.68 -8.29
N ASP A 36 -23.60 -2.99 -8.24
CA ASP A 36 -24.01 -3.70 -7.02
C ASP A 36 -22.90 -3.68 -5.95
N ILE A 37 -21.66 -3.79 -6.42
CA ILE A 37 -20.43 -3.53 -5.66
C ILE A 37 -19.88 -2.19 -6.15
N GLY A 38 -19.74 -1.24 -5.23
CA GLY A 38 -19.28 0.13 -5.49
C GLY A 38 -20.39 1.18 -5.47
N GLY A 39 -21.59 0.87 -5.94
CA GLY A 39 -22.75 1.77 -5.84
C GLY A 39 -22.81 2.74 -7.02
N TYR A 40 -23.01 4.03 -6.75
CA TYR A 40 -22.94 5.03 -7.82
C TYR A 40 -21.59 4.95 -8.50
N TRP A 41 -21.58 4.71 -9.82
CA TRP A 41 -20.36 4.34 -10.54
C TRP A 41 -19.87 5.51 -11.40
N MET A 42 -20.50 5.70 -12.57
CA MET A 42 -20.10 6.74 -13.51
C MET A 42 -21.34 7.42 -14.10
N GLY A 43 -21.27 8.73 -14.29
CA GLY A 43 -22.25 9.51 -15.04
C GLY A 43 -21.56 10.50 -15.98
N SER A 44 -22.24 10.90 -17.05
CA SER A 44 -21.69 11.84 -18.02
C SER A 44 -22.76 12.63 -18.74
N PHE A 45 -22.44 13.85 -19.14
CA PHE A 45 -23.26 14.71 -20.00
C PHE A 45 -22.38 15.68 -20.78
N SER A 46 -22.98 16.38 -21.73
CA SER A 46 -22.33 17.44 -22.49
C SER A 46 -23.15 18.72 -22.46
N ILE A 47 -22.49 19.86 -22.23
CA ILE A 47 -23.10 21.19 -22.37
C ILE A 47 -22.57 21.84 -23.63
N THR A 48 -23.46 22.40 -24.43
CA THR A 48 -23.12 23.22 -25.59
C THR A 48 -23.56 24.65 -25.33
N GLY A 49 -22.70 25.64 -25.61
CA GLY A 49 -23.02 27.02 -25.29
C GLY A 49 -21.94 28.05 -25.64
N ASP A 50 -22.01 29.19 -24.96
CA ASP A 50 -21.03 30.26 -25.08
C ASP A 50 -19.66 29.81 -24.55
N ALA A 51 -18.60 30.04 -25.33
CA ALA A 51 -17.26 29.55 -25.00
C ALA A 51 -16.74 30.14 -23.68
N VAL A 52 -17.03 31.42 -23.37
CA VAL A 52 -16.54 32.06 -22.15
C VAL A 52 -17.15 31.41 -20.92
N ALA A 53 -18.46 31.13 -20.95
CA ALA A 53 -19.12 30.40 -19.88
C ALA A 53 -18.57 28.97 -19.70
N LEU A 54 -18.29 28.27 -20.81
CA LEU A 54 -17.73 26.91 -20.74
C LEU A 54 -16.29 26.88 -20.22
N TYR A 55 -15.47 27.90 -20.50
CA TYR A 55 -14.15 28.04 -19.88
C TYR A 55 -14.25 28.23 -18.36
N ASP A 56 -15.18 29.08 -17.89
CA ASP A 56 -15.41 29.27 -16.46
C ASP A 56 -15.84 27.96 -15.77
N PHE A 57 -16.71 27.18 -16.41
CA PHE A 57 -17.10 25.86 -15.91
C PHE A 57 -15.91 24.89 -15.88
N PHE A 58 -15.10 24.85 -16.95
CA PHE A 58 -13.92 23.99 -17.04
C PHE A 58 -12.86 24.29 -15.97
N ASP A 59 -12.69 25.56 -15.60
CA ASP A 59 -11.69 25.97 -14.59
C ASP A 59 -12.17 25.73 -13.15
N ASN A 60 -13.48 25.79 -12.93
CA ASN A 60 -14.05 25.80 -11.58
C ASN A 60 -14.73 24.50 -11.16
N TRP A 61 -15.40 23.79 -12.06
CA TRP A 61 -16.29 22.66 -11.68
C TRP A 61 -15.56 21.37 -11.33
N LEU A 62 -14.25 21.23 -11.59
CA LEU A 62 -13.53 20.02 -11.21
C LEU A 62 -13.59 19.82 -9.68
N GLY A 63 -13.97 18.62 -9.23
CA GLY A 63 -14.18 18.31 -7.81
C GLY A 63 -15.56 18.73 -7.26
N TYR A 64 -16.44 19.34 -8.06
CA TYR A 64 -17.77 19.72 -7.61
C TYR A 64 -18.68 18.51 -7.41
N HIS A 65 -19.67 18.64 -6.53
CA HIS A 65 -20.63 17.58 -6.23
C HIS A 65 -21.80 17.62 -7.21
N LEU A 66 -22.03 16.49 -7.88
CA LEU A 66 -23.13 16.30 -8.82
C LEU A 66 -24.18 15.36 -8.20
N GLN A 67 -25.44 15.77 -8.22
CA GLN A 67 -26.54 15.04 -7.57
C GLN A 67 -27.76 14.94 -8.48
N GLU A 68 -28.24 13.71 -8.69
CA GLU A 68 -29.51 13.41 -9.35
C GLU A 68 -30.59 13.12 -8.30
N LYS A 69 -31.76 13.75 -8.44
CA LYS A 69 -32.94 13.46 -7.62
C LYS A 69 -34.16 13.10 -8.45
N VAL A 70 -34.89 12.09 -8.00
CA VAL A 70 -36.25 11.78 -8.48
C VAL A 70 -37.21 12.06 -7.33
N GLY A 71 -38.00 13.14 -7.46
CA GLY A 71 -38.75 13.67 -6.33
C GLY A 71 -37.81 14.14 -5.21
N SER A 72 -37.96 13.60 -4.00
CA SER A 72 -37.10 13.89 -2.84
C SER A 72 -35.93 12.92 -2.69
N GLN A 73 -35.92 11.80 -3.42
CA GLN A 73 -34.91 10.75 -3.29
C GLN A 73 -33.68 11.06 -4.15
N ILE A 74 -32.50 10.92 -3.56
CA ILE A 74 -31.23 10.91 -4.30
C ILE A 74 -31.14 9.58 -5.03
N SER A 75 -31.13 9.63 -6.35
CA SER A 75 -31.04 8.44 -7.22
C SER A 75 -29.61 8.19 -7.70
N TRP A 76 -28.77 9.23 -7.70
CA TRP A 76 -27.34 9.14 -8.01
C TRP A 76 -26.61 10.36 -7.44
N GLU A 77 -25.38 10.18 -6.98
CA GLU A 77 -24.49 11.31 -6.67
C GLU A 77 -23.03 10.94 -6.89
N GLY A 78 -22.20 11.95 -7.12
CA GLY A 78 -20.78 11.79 -7.37
C GLY A 78 -20.05 13.11 -7.44
N MET A 79 -18.82 13.06 -7.91
CA MET A 79 -17.93 14.19 -8.07
C MET A 79 -17.60 14.38 -9.55
N VAL A 80 -17.61 15.63 -10.01
CA VAL A 80 -17.08 16.00 -11.32
C VAL A 80 -15.60 15.66 -11.33
N TYR A 81 -15.25 14.62 -12.07
CA TYR A 81 -13.94 13.96 -11.97
C TYR A 81 -13.06 14.27 -13.16
N GLU A 82 -13.67 14.42 -14.32
CA GLU A 82 -12.99 14.76 -15.55
C GLU A 82 -13.87 15.70 -16.38
N MET A 83 -13.23 16.65 -17.03
CA MET A 83 -13.87 17.53 -17.99
C MET A 83 -13.05 17.63 -19.26
N GLU A 84 -13.74 17.79 -20.36
CA GLU A 84 -13.14 17.97 -21.67
C GLU A 84 -13.85 19.09 -22.42
N LEU A 85 -13.10 20.14 -22.76
CA LEU A 85 -13.59 21.32 -23.44
C LEU A 85 -13.10 21.33 -24.89
N SER A 86 -14.04 21.34 -25.83
CA SER A 86 -13.80 21.68 -27.24
C SER A 86 -14.29 23.10 -27.49
N ALA A 87 -13.40 24.01 -27.90
CA ALA A 87 -13.75 25.38 -28.25
C ALA A 87 -12.78 25.95 -29.31
N GLY A 88 -13.31 26.29 -30.48
CA GLY A 88 -12.51 26.81 -31.58
C GLY A 88 -11.60 25.73 -32.16
N SER A 89 -10.28 25.99 -32.18
CA SER A 89 -9.31 25.06 -32.79
C SER A 89 -8.70 24.02 -31.83
N PHE A 90 -9.12 24.01 -30.56
CA PHE A 90 -8.44 23.25 -29.51
C PHE A 90 -9.41 22.43 -28.67
N ARG A 91 -8.95 21.24 -28.26
CA ARG A 91 -9.59 20.38 -27.27
C ARG A 91 -8.68 20.19 -26.06
N ARG A 92 -9.19 20.47 -24.87
CA ARG A 92 -8.47 20.41 -23.60
C ARG A 92 -9.15 19.47 -22.63
N ARG A 93 -8.38 18.68 -21.88
CA ARG A 93 -8.85 17.79 -20.83
C ARG A 93 -8.23 18.18 -19.50
N ARG A 94 -8.99 17.98 -18.43
CA ARG A 94 -8.51 18.05 -17.05
C ARG A 94 -9.15 16.93 -16.27
N SER A 95 -8.35 16.13 -15.56
CA SER A 95 -8.82 15.00 -14.77
C SER A 95 -8.23 15.01 -13.37
N LEU A 96 -9.00 14.54 -12.39
CA LEU A 96 -8.48 14.22 -11.08
C LEU A 96 -7.55 12.99 -11.10
N ASP A 97 -7.49 12.23 -12.19
CA ASP A 97 -6.47 11.19 -12.39
C ASP A 97 -5.04 11.72 -12.46
N ASP A 98 -4.87 12.97 -12.89
CA ASP A 98 -3.56 13.61 -12.97
C ASP A 98 -3.13 14.26 -11.64
N LEU A 99 -3.94 14.12 -10.57
CA LEU A 99 -3.71 14.74 -9.27
C LEU A 99 -3.07 13.74 -8.29
N TYR A 100 -1.94 14.12 -7.70
CA TYR A 100 -1.34 13.49 -6.54
C TYR A 100 -0.72 14.57 -5.65
N ASN A 101 -1.28 14.79 -4.48
CA ASN A 101 -0.92 15.91 -3.60
C ASN A 101 -0.41 15.47 -2.21
N ALA A 102 -0.26 14.17 -2.01
CA ALA A 102 0.51 13.56 -0.94
C ALA A 102 1.36 12.44 -1.54
N GLY A 103 2.62 12.34 -1.14
CA GLY A 103 3.54 11.36 -1.69
C GLY A 103 4.39 10.72 -0.62
N ASN A 104 4.69 9.44 -0.79
CA ASN A 104 5.67 8.70 -0.02
C ASN A 104 6.56 7.91 -0.99
N ALA A 105 7.74 7.50 -0.57
CA ALA A 105 8.57 6.59 -1.32
C ALA A 105 9.23 5.54 -0.43
N THR A 106 9.29 4.31 -0.95
CA THR A 106 10.30 3.32 -0.53
C THR A 106 11.50 3.47 -1.43
N TYR A 107 12.69 3.44 -0.85
CA TYR A 107 13.92 3.40 -1.63
C TYR A 107 14.81 2.27 -1.16
N THR A 108 15.47 1.61 -2.11
CA THR A 108 16.46 0.60 -1.77
C THR A 108 17.85 1.17 -1.97
N THR A 109 18.74 0.89 -1.03
CA THR A 109 20.17 1.17 -1.18
C THR A 109 20.95 -0.04 -0.67
N PHE A 110 22.21 -0.12 -1.09
CA PHE A 110 23.12 -1.15 -0.61
C PHE A 110 23.90 -0.64 0.59
N ASP A 111 23.55 -1.12 1.79
CA ASP A 111 24.23 -0.80 3.05
C ASP A 111 24.73 -2.07 3.76
N TYR A 112 25.55 -1.87 4.78
CA TYR A 112 26.21 -2.92 5.55
C TYR A 112 25.36 -3.29 6.77
N VAL A 113 24.55 -4.35 6.66
CA VAL A 113 23.44 -4.62 7.62
C VAL A 113 23.47 -5.97 8.31
N THR A 114 24.15 -6.97 7.77
CA THR A 114 24.21 -8.29 8.39
C THR A 114 25.54 -8.45 9.09
N GLU A 115 25.50 -8.52 10.43
CA GLU A 115 26.68 -8.86 11.24
C GLU A 115 27.07 -10.32 10.99
N MET A 116 28.33 -10.51 10.61
CA MET A 116 28.91 -11.80 10.30
C MET A 116 29.75 -12.34 11.46
N LEU A 117 30.19 -11.47 12.37
CA LEU A 117 30.93 -11.87 13.56
C LEU A 117 29.99 -12.21 14.74
N THR A 118 30.44 -13.13 15.59
CA THR A 118 29.79 -13.45 16.87
C THR A 118 30.72 -13.05 18.01
N GLY A 119 30.19 -12.41 19.05
CA GLY A 119 30.98 -12.01 20.23
C GLY A 119 32.09 -11.02 19.91
N GLY A 120 31.88 -10.13 18.94
CA GLY A 120 32.85 -9.11 18.55
C GLY A 120 32.94 -7.91 19.50
N ASP A 121 31.95 -7.75 20.38
CA ASP A 121 31.93 -6.79 21.48
C ASP A 121 32.71 -7.26 22.71
N PHE A 122 33.12 -8.53 22.76
CA PHE A 122 33.89 -9.15 23.85
C PHE A 122 33.28 -9.07 25.26
N GLU A 123 32.03 -8.61 25.41
CA GLU A 123 31.37 -8.47 26.71
C GLU A 123 30.84 -9.79 27.29
N THR A 124 30.84 -10.85 26.50
CA THR A 124 30.27 -12.14 26.92
C THR A 124 31.32 -12.99 27.64
N VAL A 125 31.37 -12.86 28.98
CA VAL A 125 32.21 -13.71 29.82
C VAL A 125 31.58 -15.09 30.00
N THR A 126 31.97 -16.07 29.17
CA THR A 126 31.72 -17.50 29.46
C THR A 126 32.96 -18.13 30.09
N ALA A 127 33.04 -19.46 30.17
CA ALA A 127 34.27 -20.16 30.56
C ALA A 127 35.43 -19.93 29.57
N ASN A 128 35.13 -19.42 28.37
CA ASN A 128 36.09 -18.93 27.39
C ASN A 128 35.81 -17.42 27.20
N ASP A 129 36.82 -16.59 27.44
CA ASP A 129 36.68 -15.12 27.41
C ASP A 129 36.44 -14.55 26.00
N PHE A 130 36.51 -15.39 24.95
CA PHE A 130 36.35 -15.01 23.54
C PHE A 130 35.42 -15.97 22.78
N ASP A 131 34.15 -16.06 23.20
CA ASP A 131 33.18 -16.97 22.57
C ASP A 131 33.04 -16.71 21.05
N GLY A 132 33.01 -17.78 20.26
CA GLY A 132 33.03 -17.72 18.80
C GLY A 132 34.39 -17.41 18.16
N TRP A 133 35.42 -17.02 18.92
CA TRP A 133 36.75 -16.75 18.38
C TRP A 133 37.72 -17.92 18.61
N HIS A 134 38.72 -18.02 17.74
CA HIS A 134 39.86 -18.92 17.90
C HIS A 134 41.10 -18.11 18.23
N GLU A 135 41.83 -18.52 19.25
CA GLU A 135 43.01 -17.81 19.74
C GLU A 135 44.29 -18.65 19.71
N GLY A 136 45.41 -17.95 19.53
CA GLY A 136 46.76 -18.44 19.76
C GLY A 136 47.28 -18.01 21.14
N ALA A 137 48.57 -18.19 21.38
CA ALA A 137 49.21 -17.80 22.62
C ALA A 137 49.31 -16.27 22.77
N GLY A 138 49.13 -15.75 23.97
CA GLY A 138 49.31 -14.31 24.26
C GLY A 138 48.07 -13.44 23.99
N VAL A 139 46.91 -14.07 23.81
CA VAL A 139 45.59 -13.43 23.86
C VAL A 139 45.07 -13.47 25.30
N ALA A 140 44.49 -12.38 25.77
CA ALA A 140 43.92 -12.29 27.12
C ALA A 140 42.79 -11.26 27.17
N ASP A 141 41.81 -11.50 28.05
CA ASP A 141 40.79 -10.51 28.42
C ASP A 141 41.44 -9.30 29.11
N GLU A 142 41.01 -8.11 28.72
CA GLU A 142 41.47 -6.84 29.27
C GLU A 142 40.28 -6.04 29.81
N THR A 143 40.31 -5.75 31.10
CA THR A 143 39.20 -5.09 31.83
C THR A 143 39.52 -3.64 32.22
N VAL A 144 40.75 -3.17 31.95
CA VAL A 144 41.19 -1.82 32.29
C VAL A 144 41.28 -0.94 31.05
N ASN A 145 41.89 -1.45 29.97
CA ASN A 145 42.09 -0.72 28.73
C ASN A 145 41.04 -1.11 27.67
N VAL A 146 39.79 -0.73 27.91
CA VAL A 146 38.62 -1.06 27.06
C VAL A 146 38.17 0.14 26.22
N ASN A 147 37.50 -0.08 25.07
CA ASN A 147 36.93 1.01 24.27
C ASN A 147 35.66 1.54 24.93
N SER A 148 34.75 0.61 25.17
CA SER A 148 33.47 0.78 25.84
C SER A 148 33.17 -0.48 26.64
N GLY A 149 32.15 -0.47 27.50
CA GLY A 149 31.79 -1.67 28.28
C GLY A 149 32.81 -2.06 29.36
N SER A 150 32.96 -3.37 29.59
CA SER A 150 33.77 -3.96 30.67
C SER A 150 34.95 -4.78 30.19
N HIS A 151 34.99 -5.18 28.92
CA HIS A 151 35.95 -6.13 28.40
C HIS A 151 36.52 -5.65 27.06
N ALA A 152 37.72 -6.11 26.73
CA ALA A 152 38.36 -5.91 25.44
C ALA A 152 39.36 -7.03 25.20
N CYS A 153 39.77 -7.22 23.96
CA CYS A 153 40.81 -8.18 23.64
C CYS A 153 42.20 -7.53 23.69
N LYS A 154 43.09 -8.11 24.49
CA LYS A 154 44.52 -7.79 24.48
C LYS A 154 45.31 -8.88 23.76
N ILE A 155 46.20 -8.45 22.87
CA ILE A 155 47.09 -9.33 22.13
C ILE A 155 48.55 -8.92 22.32
N THR A 156 49.39 -9.81 22.86
CA THR A 156 50.79 -9.50 23.20
C THR A 156 51.77 -10.29 22.35
N SER A 157 52.67 -9.57 21.66
CA SER A 157 53.69 -10.13 20.77
C SER A 157 54.61 -11.17 21.46
N ASP A 158 54.69 -12.37 20.90
CA ASP A 158 55.60 -13.45 21.34
C ASP A 158 57.07 -13.22 20.92
N GLY A 159 57.35 -12.20 20.10
CA GLY A 159 58.68 -11.92 19.55
C GLY A 159 59.17 -12.87 18.45
N GLU A 160 58.41 -13.93 18.11
CA GLU A 160 58.73 -14.85 17.02
C GLU A 160 57.96 -14.49 15.75
N LEU A 161 58.68 -13.94 14.77
CA LEU A 161 58.11 -13.59 13.46
C LEU A 161 58.24 -14.76 12.49
N GLU A 162 57.16 -15.02 11.75
CA GLU A 162 57.11 -15.88 10.56
C GLU A 162 56.68 -15.04 9.34
N ILE A 163 57.09 -15.43 8.13
CA ILE A 163 56.62 -14.80 6.91
C ILE A 163 55.42 -15.60 6.40
N VAL A 164 54.23 -14.98 6.43
CA VAL A 164 53.00 -15.53 5.86
C VAL A 164 52.52 -14.59 4.76
N ASP A 165 52.34 -15.11 3.54
CA ASP A 165 51.86 -14.37 2.36
C ASP A 165 52.69 -13.13 1.98
N ASN A 166 54.01 -13.18 2.20
CA ASN A 166 54.98 -12.07 2.05
C ASN A 166 54.91 -10.99 3.14
N TYR A 167 54.24 -11.24 4.27
CA TYR A 167 54.21 -10.34 5.41
C TYR A 167 54.73 -11.04 6.66
N SER A 168 55.54 -10.33 7.45
CA SER A 168 55.95 -10.83 8.78
C SER A 168 54.75 -10.82 9.72
N THR A 169 54.41 -11.94 10.35
CA THR A 169 53.36 -12.07 11.37
C THR A 169 53.89 -12.83 12.58
N HIS A 170 53.29 -12.66 13.74
CA HIS A 170 53.66 -13.47 14.90
C HIS A 170 53.17 -14.90 14.72
N LYS A 171 54.07 -15.87 14.96
CA LYS A 171 53.81 -17.28 14.67
C LYS A 171 52.70 -17.85 15.56
N ASN A 172 52.73 -17.52 16.84
CA ASN A 172 51.82 -18.12 17.82
C ASN A 172 50.78 -17.16 18.37
N THR A 173 50.93 -15.84 18.17
CA THR A 173 50.02 -14.83 18.72
C THR A 173 49.07 -14.29 17.66
N TRP A 174 47.81 -14.72 17.73
CA TRP A 174 46.71 -14.26 16.89
C TRP A 174 45.37 -14.53 17.58
N ILE A 175 44.33 -13.78 17.22
CA ILE A 175 42.94 -14.20 17.39
C ILE A 175 42.27 -14.16 16.01
N ARG A 176 41.30 -15.02 15.75
CA ARG A 176 40.57 -15.03 14.50
C ARG A 176 39.14 -15.54 14.64
N GLN A 177 38.29 -15.19 13.70
CA GLN A 177 36.99 -15.82 13.50
C GLN A 177 36.79 -16.16 12.03
N ASN A 178 36.07 -17.25 11.79
CA ASN A 178 35.73 -17.72 10.45
C ASN A 178 34.32 -17.23 10.13
N ILE A 179 34.15 -16.61 8.96
CA ILE A 179 32.86 -16.16 8.44
C ILE A 179 32.59 -16.78 7.08
N ASN A 180 31.31 -16.98 6.75
CA ASN A 180 30.90 -17.38 5.40
C ASN A 180 30.57 -16.13 4.59
N THR A 181 31.21 -15.99 3.44
CA THR A 181 31.12 -14.84 2.54
C THR A 181 30.69 -15.30 1.15
N THR A 182 29.93 -14.46 0.46
CA THR A 182 29.48 -14.68 -0.90
C THR A 182 30.48 -14.05 -1.87
N ALA A 183 30.91 -14.81 -2.88
CA ALA A 183 31.89 -14.35 -3.85
C ALA A 183 31.41 -13.09 -4.59
N GLY A 184 32.18 -12.01 -4.50
CA GLY A 184 31.86 -10.71 -5.12
C GLY A 184 30.95 -9.79 -4.30
N THR A 185 30.32 -10.27 -3.23
CA THR A 185 29.58 -9.40 -2.29
C THR A 185 30.57 -8.55 -1.50
N MET A 186 30.26 -7.28 -1.26
CA MET A 186 31.11 -6.40 -0.47
C MET A 186 30.86 -6.60 1.02
N TYR A 187 31.92 -6.57 1.82
CA TYR A 187 31.88 -6.63 3.27
C TYR A 187 32.64 -5.44 3.86
N LYS A 188 32.26 -5.01 5.05
CA LYS A 188 32.96 -3.96 5.81
C LYS A 188 33.38 -4.49 7.16
N LEU A 189 34.69 -4.57 7.37
CA LEU A 189 35.28 -4.85 8.67
C LEU A 189 35.41 -3.53 9.44
N ILE A 190 34.94 -3.50 10.68
CA ILE A 190 35.11 -2.42 11.64
C ILE A 190 35.77 -2.99 12.89
N VAL A 191 36.81 -2.34 13.40
CA VAL A 191 37.45 -2.70 14.67
C VAL A 191 37.82 -1.43 15.41
N TYR A 192 37.47 -1.34 16.69
CA TYR A 192 37.98 -0.27 17.55
C TYR A 192 39.26 -0.75 18.20
N GLY A 193 40.33 0.04 18.16
CA GLY A 193 41.55 -0.36 18.86
C GLY A 193 42.64 0.69 18.89
N ASP A 194 43.69 0.42 19.65
CA ASP A 194 44.74 1.39 19.95
C ASP A 194 45.79 1.56 18.83
N GLY A 195 45.67 0.73 17.78
CA GLY A 195 46.53 0.73 16.59
C GLY A 195 47.82 -0.08 16.72
N ARG A 196 48.03 -0.80 17.83
CA ARG A 196 49.19 -1.70 18.03
C ARG A 196 48.93 -3.15 17.65
N TYR A 197 48.06 -3.35 16.67
CA TYR A 197 47.72 -4.64 16.11
C TYR A 197 47.70 -4.57 14.58
N ARG A 198 47.58 -5.72 13.94
CA ARG A 198 47.46 -5.86 12.49
C ARG A 198 46.25 -6.70 12.16
N ILE A 199 45.64 -6.41 11.02
CA ILE A 199 44.47 -7.13 10.53
C ILE A 199 44.85 -7.87 9.26
N ALA A 200 44.45 -9.15 9.15
CA ALA A 200 44.53 -9.89 7.91
C ALA A 200 43.21 -10.57 7.58
N ILE A 201 42.82 -10.51 6.31
CA ILE A 201 41.64 -11.19 5.78
C ILE A 201 42.13 -12.28 4.82
N ARG A 202 41.86 -13.54 5.14
CA ARG A 202 42.40 -14.70 4.40
C ARG A 202 41.30 -15.60 3.89
N ASN A 203 41.51 -16.20 2.72
CA ASN A 203 40.69 -17.30 2.25
C ASN A 203 41.51 -18.60 2.39
N PRO A 204 41.01 -19.64 3.09
CA PRO A 204 41.76 -20.88 3.27
C PRO A 204 41.98 -21.65 1.95
N SER A 205 41.10 -21.46 0.97
CA SER A 205 41.20 -22.05 -0.37
C SER A 205 42.14 -21.28 -1.31
N ASN A 206 42.41 -20.00 -1.02
CA ASN A 206 43.38 -19.20 -1.74
C ASN A 206 44.16 -18.31 -0.75
N PRO A 207 45.32 -18.78 -0.25
CA PRO A 207 46.01 -18.15 0.87
C PRO A 207 46.59 -16.77 0.54
N THR A 208 46.52 -16.27 -0.69
CA THR A 208 46.87 -14.86 -0.98
C THR A 208 45.89 -13.91 -0.27
N GLY A 209 46.15 -13.64 1.00
CA GLY A 209 45.32 -12.81 1.88
C GLY A 209 45.53 -11.32 1.65
N TRP A 210 44.53 -10.54 2.05
CA TRP A 210 44.62 -9.09 2.15
C TRP A 210 45.18 -8.79 3.54
N ILE A 211 46.49 -8.52 3.61
CA ILE A 211 47.11 -8.06 4.86
C ILE A 211 47.13 -6.54 4.82
N LEU A 212 46.30 -5.94 5.68
CA LEU A 212 46.28 -4.49 5.81
C LEU A 212 47.52 -4.06 6.61
N PRO A 213 48.36 -3.16 6.06
CA PRO A 213 49.51 -2.68 6.79
C PRO A 213 49.04 -1.94 8.05
N PRO A 214 49.74 -2.08 9.18
CA PRO A 214 49.43 -1.30 10.36
C PRO A 214 49.56 0.18 10.02
N THR A 215 48.59 0.96 10.47
CA THR A 215 48.71 2.40 10.54
C THR A 215 49.66 2.72 11.68
N THR A 216 50.88 3.12 11.32
CA THR A 216 51.89 3.61 12.27
C THR A 216 51.33 4.77 13.08
N ARG A 217 51.04 4.55 14.37
CA ARG A 217 50.83 5.64 15.33
C ARG A 217 52.13 5.96 16.06
N GLY A 218 52.36 7.25 16.30
CA GLY A 218 53.46 7.76 17.13
C GLY A 218 53.23 7.44 18.62
N ALA A 219 54.31 7.43 19.40
CA ALA A 219 54.41 7.00 20.81
C ALA A 219 53.57 7.81 21.82
N GLY A 220 52.24 7.81 21.70
CA GLY A 220 51.29 8.51 22.58
C GLY A 220 50.48 7.58 23.49
N ALA A 221 49.62 8.16 24.33
CA ALA A 221 48.72 7.44 25.24
C ALA A 221 47.73 6.52 24.50
N LEU A 222 47.28 5.45 25.19
CA LEU A 222 46.23 4.54 24.73
C LEU A 222 44.98 5.36 24.34
N GLU A 223 44.59 5.26 23.07
CA GLU A 223 43.42 5.91 22.50
C GLU A 223 42.82 4.93 21.51
N TYR A 224 41.62 4.44 21.79
CA TYR A 224 40.88 3.61 20.85
C TYR A 224 40.43 4.45 19.66
N LYS A 225 40.63 3.92 18.46
CA LYS A 225 40.18 4.51 17.20
C LYS A 225 39.44 3.46 16.40
N GLN A 226 38.40 3.90 15.70
CA GLN A 226 37.70 3.07 14.73
C GLN A 226 38.56 2.88 13.48
N TRP A 227 38.76 1.64 13.09
CA TRP A 227 39.37 1.22 11.84
C TRP A 227 38.31 0.55 10.99
N ALA A 228 38.08 1.03 9.77
CA ALA A 228 37.11 0.47 8.86
C ALA A 228 37.76 0.14 7.51
N PHE A 229 37.46 -1.04 6.98
CA PHE A 229 37.95 -1.50 5.67
C PHE A 229 36.88 -2.25 4.92
N GLU A 230 36.75 -1.97 3.62
CA GLU A 230 35.85 -2.69 2.73
C GLU A 230 36.61 -3.74 1.92
N PHE A 231 36.04 -4.94 1.79
CA PHE A 231 36.64 -6.03 1.03
C PHE A 231 35.59 -6.84 0.27
N PRO A 232 35.89 -7.34 -0.94
CA PRO A 232 35.02 -8.26 -1.64
C PRO A 232 35.15 -9.68 -1.05
N GLY A 233 34.03 -10.38 -0.91
CA GLY A 233 33.98 -11.79 -0.56
C GLY A 233 34.73 -12.63 -1.60
N PRO A 234 35.67 -13.49 -1.18
CA PRO A 234 36.49 -14.26 -2.10
C PRO A 234 35.75 -15.50 -2.63
N ILE A 235 36.27 -16.11 -3.70
CA ILE A 235 35.75 -17.38 -4.25
C ILE A 235 35.99 -18.50 -3.25
N GLY A 236 34.96 -19.25 -2.87
CA GLY A 236 35.09 -20.43 -1.99
C GLY A 236 34.37 -20.32 -0.63
N GLY A 237 33.66 -19.22 -0.35
CA GLY A 237 32.75 -19.15 0.79
C GLY A 237 33.43 -18.74 2.09
N GLU A 238 34.41 -19.50 2.57
CA GLU A 238 35.03 -19.24 3.88
C GLU A 238 36.04 -18.09 3.84
N THR A 239 35.92 -17.16 4.78
CA THR A 239 36.85 -16.05 5.01
C THR A 239 37.28 -16.02 6.48
N LEU A 240 38.58 -15.88 6.72
CA LEU A 240 39.20 -15.83 8.03
C LEU A 240 39.59 -14.38 8.36
N ILE A 241 39.07 -13.84 9.45
CA ILE A 241 39.41 -12.51 9.96
C ILE A 241 40.42 -12.67 11.07
N TYR A 242 41.67 -12.28 10.84
CA TYR A 242 42.76 -12.37 11.80
C TYR A 242 43.12 -11.01 12.39
N LEU A 243 43.42 -11.02 13.68
CA LEU A 243 44.04 -9.92 14.41
C LEU A 243 45.36 -10.43 15.02
N TYR A 244 46.44 -9.72 14.73
CA TYR A 244 47.81 -10.02 15.18
C TYR A 244 48.34 -8.86 16.04
N PRO A 245 49.30 -9.10 16.95
CA PRO A 245 49.98 -8.00 17.62
C PRO A 245 50.89 -7.23 16.64
N GLY A 246 51.35 -6.06 17.06
CA GLY A 246 52.41 -5.32 16.38
C GLY A 246 53.70 -6.12 16.23
N LEU A 247 54.59 -5.68 15.34
CA LEU A 247 55.85 -6.39 15.00
C LEU A 247 56.94 -6.28 16.07
N VAL A 248 56.75 -5.42 17.07
CA VAL A 248 57.75 -5.17 18.11
C VAL A 248 57.55 -6.22 19.21
N ALA A 249 58.61 -7.00 19.47
CA ALA A 249 58.58 -8.03 20.51
C ALA A 249 58.15 -7.45 21.87
N GLY A 250 57.18 -8.11 22.52
CA GLY A 250 56.61 -7.67 23.80
C GLY A 250 55.65 -6.48 23.72
N ASP A 251 55.36 -5.94 22.53
CA ASP A 251 54.32 -4.93 22.37
C ASP A 251 52.93 -5.55 22.50
N ALA A 252 52.00 -4.79 23.06
CA ALA A 252 50.63 -5.22 23.28
C ALA A 252 49.67 -4.31 22.50
N GLY A 253 48.82 -4.93 21.71
CA GLY A 253 47.69 -4.28 21.04
C GLY A 253 46.40 -4.52 21.82
N TYR A 254 45.51 -3.54 21.76
CA TYR A 254 44.18 -3.61 22.37
C TYR A 254 43.13 -3.31 21.31
N PHE A 255 42.13 -4.15 21.20
CA PHE A 255 41.00 -3.94 20.31
C PHE A 255 39.70 -4.49 20.91
N ASP A 256 38.61 -3.95 20.39
CA ASP A 256 37.26 -4.04 20.93
C ASP A 256 36.25 -3.76 19.81
N ASP A 257 34.97 -4.07 20.03
CA ASP A 257 33.85 -3.77 19.12
C ASP A 257 34.16 -4.14 17.64
N ALA A 258 34.57 -5.40 17.41
CA ALA A 258 34.87 -5.92 16.09
C ALA A 258 33.60 -6.39 15.36
N SER A 259 33.37 -5.86 14.16
CA SER A 259 32.21 -6.19 13.30
C SER A 259 32.65 -6.49 11.88
N VAL A 260 32.05 -7.50 11.24
CA VAL A 260 32.09 -7.65 9.79
C VAL A 260 30.67 -7.61 9.28
N LEU A 261 30.38 -6.59 8.50
CA LEU A 261 29.04 -6.36 7.98
C LEU A 261 28.98 -6.77 6.51
N GLU A 262 28.02 -7.61 6.13
CA GLU A 262 27.71 -7.92 4.73
C GLU A 262 26.91 -6.78 4.10
N ARG A 263 27.29 -6.38 2.88
CA ARG A 263 26.53 -5.41 2.09
C ARG A 263 25.31 -6.09 1.49
N GLY A 264 24.13 -5.68 1.94
CA GLY A 264 22.84 -6.17 1.49
C GLY A 264 21.98 -5.06 0.92
N GLU A 265 20.92 -5.44 0.21
CA GLU A 265 19.84 -4.51 -0.13
C GLU A 265 19.04 -4.20 1.13
N VAL A 266 18.86 -2.91 1.41
CA VAL A 266 18.06 -2.42 2.53
C VAL A 266 16.97 -1.55 1.96
N VAL A 267 15.73 -1.84 2.35
CA VAL A 267 14.56 -1.03 1.98
C VAL A 267 14.33 -0.03 3.09
N TYR A 268 14.38 1.25 2.73
CA TYR A 268 14.02 2.35 3.60
C TYR A 268 12.72 2.96 3.13
N GLU A 269 12.02 3.60 4.05
CA GLU A 269 10.79 4.32 3.80
C GLU A 269 10.95 5.78 4.19
N LEU A 270 10.44 6.67 3.34
CA LEU A 270 10.32 8.08 3.64
C LEU A 270 9.01 8.34 4.41
N GLY A 271 8.91 9.51 5.03
CA GLY A 271 7.63 9.99 5.55
C GLY A 271 6.68 10.40 4.42
N TRP A 272 5.44 10.74 4.77
CA TRP A 272 4.54 11.42 3.86
C TRP A 272 4.96 12.88 3.66
N TYR A 273 4.96 13.33 2.40
CA TYR A 273 5.25 14.70 1.99
C TYR A 273 4.10 15.31 1.20
N VAL A 274 3.97 16.63 1.28
CA VAL A 274 2.96 17.43 0.58
C VAL A 274 3.59 18.71 0.03
N ILE A 275 2.93 19.38 -0.91
CA ILE A 275 3.31 20.73 -1.35
C ILE A 275 2.51 21.77 -0.55
N ASP A 276 3.21 22.75 0.03
CA ASP A 276 2.58 23.83 0.79
C ASP A 276 2.12 25.01 -0.12
N GLY A 277 1.69 26.11 0.51
CA GLY A 277 1.26 27.31 -0.19
C GLY A 277 2.36 28.10 -0.92
N THR A 278 3.65 27.85 -0.64
CA THR A 278 4.78 28.49 -1.36
C THR A 278 5.22 27.65 -2.55
N GLY A 279 4.76 26.41 -2.65
CA GLY A 279 5.15 25.48 -3.70
C GLY A 279 6.30 24.56 -3.29
N ASP A 280 6.70 24.58 -2.02
CA ASP A 280 7.80 23.77 -1.51
C ASP A 280 7.27 22.44 -0.93
N MET A 281 8.02 21.36 -1.14
CA MET A 281 7.74 20.07 -0.51
C MET A 281 8.11 20.10 0.97
N VAL A 282 7.15 19.74 1.83
CA VAL A 282 7.30 19.70 3.29
C VAL A 282 6.82 18.37 3.86
N ALA A 283 7.44 17.94 4.96
CA ALA A 283 6.98 16.77 5.68
C ALA A 283 5.57 17.00 6.23
N GLU A 284 4.72 15.97 6.17
CA GLU A 284 3.38 16.03 6.71
C GLU A 284 3.35 16.49 8.18
N GLY A 285 2.47 17.44 8.49
CA GLY A 285 2.26 17.97 9.85
C GLY A 285 2.99 19.28 10.15
N THR A 286 3.85 19.79 9.26
CA THR A 286 4.63 21.01 9.55
C THR A 286 3.93 22.33 9.22
N LEU A 287 3.03 22.44 8.24
CA LEU A 287 2.50 23.76 7.79
C LEU A 287 1.07 23.74 7.18
N ASN A 288 0.46 24.94 7.18
CA ASN A 288 -0.73 25.39 6.44
C ASN A 288 -0.38 26.73 5.74
N PRO A 289 -0.85 27.00 4.50
CA PRO A 289 -1.94 26.32 3.79
C PRO A 289 -1.47 25.19 2.86
N LYS A 290 -2.39 24.28 2.51
CA LYS A 290 -2.18 23.19 1.54
C LYS A 290 -3.24 23.29 0.43
N PRO A 291 -3.08 24.21 -0.54
CA PRO A 291 -4.23 24.67 -1.33
C PRO A 291 -4.88 23.60 -2.23
N SER A 292 -4.12 22.64 -2.74
CA SER A 292 -4.69 21.55 -3.55
C SER A 292 -5.40 20.50 -2.70
N LEU A 293 -4.89 20.20 -1.50
CA LEU A 293 -5.53 19.35 -0.51
C LEU A 293 -6.85 19.96 -0.04
N ASP A 294 -6.87 21.26 0.24
CA ASP A 294 -8.08 21.97 0.67
C ASP A 294 -9.15 21.97 -0.44
N ARG A 295 -8.74 22.09 -1.71
CA ARG A 295 -9.67 22.15 -2.85
C ARG A 295 -10.21 20.78 -3.26
N TYR A 296 -9.33 19.79 -3.39
CA TYR A 296 -9.64 18.51 -4.02
C TYR A 296 -9.61 17.33 -3.06
N GLY A 297 -9.05 17.48 -1.87
CA GLY A 297 -8.87 16.41 -0.90
C GLY A 297 -7.54 15.70 -1.10
N ARG A 298 -7.28 14.67 -0.31
CA ARG A 298 -6.02 13.94 -0.34
C ARG A 298 -6.05 12.82 -1.38
N ARG A 299 -5.06 12.84 -2.26
CA ARG A 299 -4.74 11.73 -3.16
C ARG A 299 -3.25 11.42 -3.07
N GLU A 300 -2.98 10.22 -2.62
CA GLU A 300 -1.66 9.72 -2.29
C GLU A 300 -0.99 9.05 -3.49
N GLU A 301 0.33 9.09 -3.55
CA GLU A 301 1.14 8.21 -4.41
C GLU A 301 2.27 7.57 -3.61
N TRP A 302 2.57 6.31 -3.94
CA TRP A 302 3.69 5.56 -3.38
C TRP A 302 4.73 5.28 -4.46
N LEU A 303 5.92 5.84 -4.33
CA LEU A 303 7.01 5.61 -5.28
C LEU A 303 7.93 4.48 -4.80
N SER A 304 8.25 3.52 -5.66
CA SER A 304 9.29 2.52 -5.41
C SER A 304 10.56 2.90 -6.16
N LEU A 305 11.61 3.26 -5.44
CA LEU A 305 12.84 3.83 -5.98
C LEU A 305 14.04 2.92 -5.70
N ASP A 306 14.26 1.97 -6.60
CA ASP A 306 15.30 0.96 -6.43
C ASP A 306 16.69 1.53 -6.73
N ASN A 307 17.66 1.33 -5.83
CA ASN A 307 19.02 1.87 -5.90
C ASN A 307 19.13 3.40 -5.86
N TYR A 308 18.21 4.07 -5.17
CA TYR A 308 18.26 5.52 -4.96
C TYR A 308 18.77 5.84 -3.55
N PRO A 309 19.85 6.64 -3.39
CA PRO A 309 20.19 7.22 -2.10
C PRO A 309 19.05 8.11 -1.59
N GLN A 310 18.93 8.26 -0.27
CA GLN A 310 17.86 9.04 0.36
C GLN A 310 17.65 10.44 -0.25
N GLU A 311 18.73 11.20 -0.48
CA GLU A 311 18.66 12.54 -1.06
C GLU A 311 18.09 12.54 -2.49
N ALA A 312 18.47 11.55 -3.30
CA ALA A 312 17.95 11.40 -4.66
C ALA A 312 16.48 10.98 -4.65
N SER A 313 16.08 10.13 -3.69
CA SER A 313 14.69 9.73 -3.47
C SER A 313 13.80 10.92 -3.11
N LEU A 314 14.27 11.78 -2.19
CA LEU A 314 13.58 13.02 -1.82
C LEU A 314 13.45 13.99 -3.00
N ALA A 315 14.52 14.18 -3.78
CA ALA A 315 14.47 15.03 -4.97
C ALA A 315 13.51 14.50 -6.06
N HIS A 316 13.42 13.17 -6.18
CA HIS A 316 12.48 12.55 -7.12
C HIS A 316 11.02 12.72 -6.66
N LEU A 317 10.76 12.56 -5.37
CA LEU A 317 9.45 12.78 -4.76
C LEU A 317 9.00 14.25 -4.89
N ASP A 318 9.90 15.21 -4.61
CA ASP A 318 9.65 16.65 -4.77
C ASP A 318 9.24 16.98 -6.21
N LYS A 319 10.04 16.50 -7.18
CA LYS A 319 9.72 16.67 -8.60
C LYS A 319 8.35 16.08 -8.94
N PHE A 320 8.08 14.84 -8.52
CA PHE A 320 6.80 14.18 -8.79
C PHE A 320 5.63 15.01 -8.25
N LEU A 321 5.69 15.45 -7.00
CA LEU A 321 4.64 16.25 -6.38
C LEU A 321 4.50 17.62 -7.04
N SER A 322 5.59 18.26 -7.45
CA SER A 322 5.53 19.55 -8.18
C SER A 322 4.80 19.44 -9.53
N GLU A 323 4.87 18.27 -10.18
CA GLU A 323 4.25 18.00 -11.48
C GLU A 323 2.78 17.56 -11.36
N HIS A 324 2.38 16.97 -10.23
CA HIS A 324 1.07 16.32 -10.05
C HIS A 324 0.21 16.90 -8.91
N ASN A 325 0.70 17.86 -8.13
CA ASN A 325 -0.06 18.46 -7.01
C ASN A 325 -1.33 19.21 -7.43
N TRP A 326 -1.50 19.48 -8.73
CA TRP A 326 -2.70 20.08 -9.32
C TRP A 326 -3.15 19.29 -10.55
N PRO A 327 -4.47 19.18 -10.82
CA PRO A 327 -4.95 18.62 -12.07
C PRO A 327 -4.42 19.46 -13.24
N VAL A 328 -3.58 18.86 -14.08
CA VAL A 328 -2.93 19.55 -15.20
C VAL A 328 -3.89 19.62 -16.40
N MET A 329 -3.88 20.73 -17.11
CA MET A 329 -4.61 20.87 -18.37
C MET A 329 -3.82 20.22 -19.51
N GLN A 330 -4.38 19.21 -20.15
CA GLN A 330 -3.76 18.48 -21.25
C GLN A 330 -4.42 18.83 -22.59
N ALA A 331 -3.62 19.03 -23.64
CA ALA A 331 -4.14 19.14 -25.00
C ALA A 331 -4.46 17.74 -25.53
N VAL A 332 -5.71 17.50 -25.95
CA VAL A 332 -6.16 16.19 -26.45
C VAL A 332 -5.98 16.08 -27.96
N ALA A 333 -6.47 17.09 -28.69
CA ALA A 333 -6.43 17.13 -30.14
C ALA A 333 -6.65 18.56 -30.66
N ALA A 334 -6.28 18.79 -31.92
CA ALA A 334 -6.84 19.89 -32.68
C ALA A 334 -8.28 19.53 -33.05
N ASP A 335 -9.21 20.44 -32.79
CA ASP A 335 -10.62 20.30 -33.16
C ASP A 335 -10.97 21.43 -34.12
N GLN A 336 -11.93 21.24 -35.02
CA GLN A 336 -12.50 22.32 -35.84
C GLN A 336 -13.99 22.54 -35.54
N SER A 337 -14.46 22.07 -34.38
CA SER A 337 -15.81 22.33 -33.93
C SER A 337 -16.07 23.84 -33.85
N GLN A 338 -17.02 24.31 -34.65
CA GLN A 338 -17.47 25.71 -34.59
C GLN A 338 -18.29 26.00 -33.33
N THR A 339 -18.73 24.95 -32.63
CA THR A 339 -19.60 25.06 -31.46
C THR A 339 -18.83 24.59 -30.24
N ALA A 340 -18.77 25.45 -29.22
CA ALA A 340 -18.10 25.10 -27.99
C ALA A 340 -18.92 24.07 -27.20
N THR A 341 -18.25 23.01 -26.76
CA THR A 341 -18.86 21.89 -26.02
C THR A 341 -17.97 21.51 -24.85
N LEU A 342 -18.58 21.35 -23.68
CA LEU A 342 -17.96 20.83 -22.47
C LEU A 342 -18.56 19.46 -22.17
N THR A 343 -17.77 18.39 -22.31
CA THR A 343 -18.14 17.06 -21.84
C THR A 343 -17.66 16.88 -20.41
N VAL A 344 -18.57 16.45 -19.54
CA VAL A 344 -18.33 16.27 -18.12
C VAL A 344 -18.52 14.81 -17.77
N THR A 345 -17.52 14.22 -17.12
CA THR A 345 -17.59 12.89 -16.52
C THR A 345 -17.56 13.04 -15.00
N ALA A 346 -18.56 12.47 -14.35
CA ALA A 346 -18.66 12.41 -12.91
C ALA A 346 -18.53 10.96 -12.44
N LEU A 347 -17.77 10.74 -11.37
CA LEU A 347 -17.60 9.43 -10.75
C LEU A 347 -18.27 9.42 -9.38
N GLY A 348 -18.89 8.30 -9.02
CA GLY A 348 -19.41 8.13 -7.67
C GLY A 348 -18.27 8.05 -6.65
N TYR A 349 -18.59 8.32 -5.38
CA TYR A 349 -17.59 8.44 -4.32
C TYR A 349 -16.85 7.14 -3.98
N VAL A 350 -17.24 5.99 -4.52
CA VAL A 350 -16.41 4.79 -4.40
C VAL A 350 -15.04 4.97 -5.07
N HIS A 351 -14.94 5.77 -6.13
CA HIS A 351 -13.67 6.02 -6.81
C HIS A 351 -12.68 6.81 -5.94
N THR A 352 -13.18 7.63 -5.01
CA THR A 352 -12.31 8.36 -4.07
C THR A 352 -11.76 7.46 -2.96
N MET A 353 -12.31 6.26 -2.78
CA MET A 353 -11.78 5.29 -1.82
C MET A 353 -10.48 4.64 -2.30
N ASN A 354 -10.08 4.83 -3.56
CA ASN A 354 -8.75 4.44 -4.05
C ASN A 354 -7.73 5.59 -4.05
N TRP A 355 -8.07 6.73 -3.44
CA TRP A 355 -7.15 7.87 -3.37
C TRP A 355 -6.12 7.75 -2.27
N MET A 356 -6.37 6.93 -1.25
CA MET A 356 -5.46 6.72 -0.12
C MET A 356 -5.15 5.24 0.02
N PHE A 357 -3.95 4.95 0.53
CA PHE A 357 -3.53 3.60 0.89
C PHE A 357 -4.13 3.22 2.24
N VAL A 358 -4.38 1.93 2.43
CA VAL A 358 -4.74 1.39 3.75
C VAL A 358 -3.55 1.58 4.68
N GLN A 359 -3.79 2.13 5.86
CA GLN A 359 -2.76 2.21 6.89
C GLN A 359 -2.42 0.80 7.38
N GLU A 360 -1.13 0.54 7.58
CA GLU A 360 -0.64 -0.82 7.89
C GLU A 360 -1.40 -1.41 9.08
N GLY A 361 -1.87 -2.64 8.90
CA GLY A 361 -2.53 -3.36 9.97
C GLY A 361 -1.53 -3.75 11.05
N ASP A 362 -2.01 -3.88 12.28
CA ASP A 362 -1.20 -4.19 13.46
C ASP A 362 -0.76 -5.68 13.54
N GLY A 363 -1.02 -6.46 12.48
CA GLY A 363 -0.73 -7.89 12.45
C GLY A 363 -1.63 -8.71 13.38
N GLU A 364 -2.69 -8.13 13.93
CA GLU A 364 -3.63 -8.85 14.78
C GLU A 364 -4.83 -9.39 13.99
N GLU A 365 -5.39 -10.50 14.45
CA GLU A 365 -6.66 -11.01 13.94
C GLU A 365 -7.83 -10.11 14.36
N THR A 366 -8.79 -9.91 13.46
CA THR A 366 -10.03 -9.21 13.78
C THR A 366 -11.19 -9.72 12.94
N ASN A 367 -12.43 -9.39 13.35
CA ASN A 367 -13.61 -9.60 12.52
C ASN A 367 -13.50 -8.78 11.22
N LEU A 368 -13.81 -9.39 10.09
CA LEU A 368 -13.78 -8.75 8.78
C LEU A 368 -14.58 -7.43 8.75
N ASN A 369 -15.77 -7.38 9.36
CA ASN A 369 -16.55 -6.14 9.39
C ASN A 369 -15.91 -5.04 10.25
N ASN A 370 -15.07 -5.39 11.23
CA ASN A 370 -14.31 -4.43 12.03
C ASN A 370 -13.16 -3.84 11.20
N TRP A 371 -12.43 -4.67 10.44
CA TRP A 371 -11.37 -4.17 9.57
C TRP A 371 -11.91 -3.29 8.43
N LEU A 372 -12.97 -3.73 7.74
CA LEU A 372 -13.67 -2.87 6.77
C LEU A 372 -14.11 -1.54 7.40
N SER A 373 -14.52 -1.57 8.68
CA SER A 373 -14.94 -0.38 9.37
C SER A 373 -13.79 0.54 9.75
N SER A 374 -12.58 0.03 10.01
CA SER A 374 -11.41 0.88 10.27
C SER A 374 -10.92 1.54 8.99
N ILE A 375 -10.92 0.80 7.87
CA ILE A 375 -10.55 1.34 6.54
C ILE A 375 -11.51 2.46 6.13
N ILE A 376 -12.82 2.32 6.35
CA ILE A 376 -13.79 3.33 5.89
C ILE A 376 -13.98 4.45 6.93
N GLY A 377 -13.96 4.13 8.22
CA GLY A 377 -14.27 5.08 9.29
C GLY A 377 -15.77 5.39 9.45
N THR A 378 -16.13 6.09 10.52
CA THR A 378 -17.52 6.48 10.83
C THR A 378 -17.85 7.94 10.54
N ASP A 379 -16.84 8.77 10.26
CA ASP A 379 -17.00 10.18 9.89
C ASP A 379 -16.22 10.54 8.61
N TYR A 380 -16.54 11.70 8.05
CA TYR A 380 -15.81 12.28 6.91
C TYR A 380 -14.58 13.02 7.38
N GLY A 381 -13.60 13.19 6.48
CA GLY A 381 -12.39 13.96 6.74
C GLY A 381 -11.15 13.09 6.78
N LEU A 382 -10.02 13.70 7.10
CA LEU A 382 -8.74 12.99 7.18
C LEU A 382 -8.53 12.47 8.60
N SER A 383 -8.18 11.19 8.71
CA SER A 383 -7.74 10.60 9.98
C SER A 383 -6.36 11.14 10.37
N PRO A 384 -5.97 11.07 11.65
CA PRO A 384 -4.62 11.42 12.08
C PRO A 384 -3.50 10.68 11.33
N ALA A 385 -3.76 9.43 10.94
CA ALA A 385 -2.79 8.61 10.18
C ALA A 385 -2.52 9.15 8.76
N HIS A 386 -3.46 9.92 8.20
CA HIS A 386 -3.31 10.63 6.92
C HIS A 386 -3.10 12.14 7.10
N GLY A 387 -2.55 12.55 8.25
CA GLY A 387 -2.22 13.94 8.57
C GLY A 387 -3.43 14.85 8.83
N GLY A 388 -4.60 14.26 9.11
CA GLY A 388 -5.81 14.96 9.48
C GLY A 388 -6.02 15.10 10.98
N THR A 389 -7.24 15.48 11.36
CA THR A 389 -7.63 15.73 12.75
C THR A 389 -8.91 15.00 13.16
N VAL A 390 -9.51 14.22 12.26
CA VAL A 390 -10.79 13.53 12.52
C VAL A 390 -10.52 12.10 12.98
N GLU A 391 -10.49 11.88 14.29
CA GLU A 391 -10.21 10.57 14.92
C GLU A 391 -11.13 9.43 14.43
N ALA A 392 -12.37 9.76 14.05
CA ALA A 392 -13.36 8.77 13.62
C ALA A 392 -13.36 8.54 12.09
N ALA A 393 -12.51 9.24 11.34
CA ALA A 393 -12.30 8.99 9.91
C ALA A 393 -11.35 7.79 9.72
N GLY A 394 -11.54 7.06 8.63
CA GLY A 394 -10.63 5.99 8.20
C GLY A 394 -9.73 6.45 7.06
N ASP A 395 -9.35 5.49 6.22
CA ASP A 395 -8.55 5.64 5.01
C ASP A 395 -9.41 6.08 3.80
N CYS A 396 -10.60 6.64 4.04
CA CYS A 396 -11.57 7.07 3.02
C CYS A 396 -12.13 8.46 3.31
N GLN A 397 -11.44 9.54 2.93
CA GLN A 397 -11.79 10.92 3.33
C GLN A 397 -13.25 11.34 3.04
N PHE A 398 -13.79 10.87 1.92
CA PHE A 398 -15.07 11.34 1.37
C PHE A 398 -16.25 10.44 1.71
N VAL A 399 -15.99 9.26 2.25
CA VAL A 399 -16.97 8.19 2.43
C VAL A 399 -16.94 7.77 3.88
N LYS A 400 -18.10 7.62 4.48
CA LYS A 400 -18.19 7.10 5.85
C LYS A 400 -19.08 5.89 5.93
N ARG A 401 -18.90 5.10 6.97
CA ARG A 401 -19.72 3.93 7.26
C ARG A 401 -21.19 4.29 7.53
N SER A 402 -22.11 3.61 6.84
CA SER A 402 -23.53 3.60 7.19
C SER A 402 -23.79 2.78 8.46
N THR A 403 -24.77 3.15 9.28
CA THR A 403 -25.21 2.32 10.41
C THR A 403 -26.64 1.80 10.16
N PRO A 404 -26.94 0.50 10.38
CA PRO A 404 -26.05 -0.59 10.79
C PRO A 404 -25.39 -1.32 9.60
N TRP A 405 -24.23 -1.95 9.85
CA TRP A 405 -23.62 -2.93 8.95
C TRP A 405 -24.00 -4.36 9.34
N SER A 406 -23.94 -5.29 8.39
CA SER A 406 -24.08 -6.72 8.69
C SER A 406 -22.89 -7.19 9.55
N SER A 407 -23.17 -7.99 10.59
CA SER A 407 -22.11 -8.63 11.38
C SER A 407 -21.40 -9.70 10.54
N ASN A 408 -20.08 -9.77 10.64
CA ASN A 408 -19.28 -10.80 10.00
C ASN A 408 -18.14 -11.24 10.94
N ALA A 409 -18.35 -12.36 11.63
CA ALA A 409 -17.41 -12.90 12.61
C ALA A 409 -16.21 -13.64 12.00
N THR A 410 -16.07 -13.65 10.66
CA THR A 410 -14.90 -14.21 9.98
C THR A 410 -13.66 -13.47 10.46
N GLN A 411 -12.72 -14.20 11.10
CA GLN A 411 -11.44 -13.64 11.50
C GLN A 411 -10.54 -13.48 10.27
N VAL A 412 -9.89 -12.32 10.17
CA VAL A 412 -8.91 -12.00 9.14
C VAL A 412 -7.71 -11.34 9.82
N LEU A 413 -6.51 -11.65 9.34
CA LEU A 413 -5.28 -11.02 9.82
C LEU A 413 -5.19 -9.60 9.25
N ARG A 414 -5.07 -8.59 10.10
CA ARG A 414 -4.85 -7.20 9.66
C ARG A 414 -3.40 -7.02 9.25
N SER A 415 -3.06 -7.51 8.07
CA SER A 415 -1.76 -7.29 7.45
C SER A 415 -1.93 -7.30 5.95
N SER A 416 -1.25 -6.38 5.26
CA SER A 416 -1.09 -6.46 3.82
C SER A 416 0.39 -6.62 3.52
N SER A 417 0.75 -7.66 2.78
CA SER A 417 2.14 -7.91 2.38
C SER A 417 2.64 -6.89 1.35
N ILE A 418 1.71 -6.20 0.71
CA ILE A 418 1.93 -5.13 -0.26
C ILE A 418 1.04 -3.95 0.11
N ARG A 419 1.49 -2.73 -0.18
CA ARG A 419 0.63 -1.57 0.01
C ARG A 419 -0.53 -1.62 -0.97
N GLN A 420 -1.74 -1.53 -0.44
CA GLN A 420 -2.96 -1.54 -1.23
C GLN A 420 -3.76 -0.27 -1.03
N ARG A 421 -4.45 0.16 -2.09
CA ARG A 421 -5.43 1.24 -2.00
C ARG A 421 -6.67 0.76 -1.23
N ALA A 422 -7.34 1.68 -0.53
CA ALA A 422 -8.42 1.29 0.38
C ALA A 422 -9.57 0.54 -0.30
N TRP A 423 -10.00 0.93 -1.50
CA TRP A 423 -11.04 0.17 -2.21
C TRP A 423 -10.55 -1.19 -2.73
N ASP A 424 -9.31 -1.30 -3.18
CA ASP A 424 -8.74 -2.58 -3.61
C ASP A 424 -8.69 -3.58 -2.45
N GLN A 425 -8.23 -3.15 -1.27
CA GLN A 425 -8.24 -3.97 -0.05
C GLN A 425 -9.67 -4.34 0.37
N ILE A 426 -10.63 -3.42 0.25
CA ILE A 426 -12.05 -3.71 0.53
C ILE A 426 -12.57 -4.80 -0.42
N VAL A 427 -12.29 -4.70 -1.71
CA VAL A 427 -12.73 -5.70 -2.70
C VAL A 427 -12.13 -7.07 -2.40
N GLU A 428 -10.86 -7.14 -2.02
CA GLU A 428 -10.22 -8.39 -1.57
C GLU A 428 -10.95 -8.96 -0.33
N LEU A 429 -11.25 -8.12 0.66
CA LEU A 429 -12.01 -8.53 1.84
C LEU A 429 -13.44 -8.99 1.51
N LEU A 430 -14.08 -8.46 0.46
CA LEU A 430 -15.41 -8.92 0.05
C LEU A 430 -15.40 -10.36 -0.49
N GLU A 431 -14.25 -10.87 -0.94
CA GLU A 431 -14.14 -12.23 -1.49
C GLU A 431 -14.38 -13.31 -0.43
N PHE A 432 -14.15 -13.02 0.85
CA PHE A 432 -14.44 -13.94 1.96
C PHE A 432 -15.93 -14.19 2.17
N GLY A 433 -16.80 -13.29 1.69
CA GLY A 433 -18.23 -13.37 1.93
C GLY A 433 -18.62 -13.19 3.40
N ILE A 434 -19.87 -13.55 3.73
CA ILE A 434 -20.42 -13.51 5.08
C ILE A 434 -21.04 -14.88 5.40
N PRO A 435 -20.71 -15.50 6.54
CA PRO A 435 -21.30 -16.79 6.93
C PRO A 435 -22.84 -16.72 6.97
N ASP A 436 -23.52 -17.68 6.34
CA ASP A 436 -24.97 -17.85 6.48
C ASP A 436 -25.29 -18.59 7.77
N SER A 437 -25.60 -17.83 8.83
CA SER A 437 -25.95 -18.40 10.14
C SER A 437 -27.26 -19.19 10.16
N ALA A 438 -27.99 -19.26 9.05
CA ALA A 438 -29.28 -19.92 8.94
C ALA A 438 -29.20 -21.42 8.61
N THR A 439 -28.01 -21.94 8.29
CA THR A 439 -27.81 -23.35 7.92
C THR A 439 -26.67 -23.97 8.73
N ASP A 440 -26.83 -25.25 9.09
CA ASP A 440 -25.77 -26.04 9.74
C ASP A 440 -24.59 -26.34 8.79
N THR A 441 -24.74 -26.05 7.49
CA THR A 441 -23.63 -26.04 6.53
C THR A 441 -23.03 -24.63 6.47
N PRO A 442 -21.69 -24.51 6.45
CA PRO A 442 -21.00 -23.23 6.27
C PRO A 442 -21.18 -22.74 4.83
N ASP A 443 -22.39 -22.33 4.49
CA ASP A 443 -22.68 -21.66 3.23
C ASP A 443 -22.25 -20.19 3.42
N TYR A 444 -21.23 -19.77 2.71
CA TYR A 444 -20.83 -18.37 2.71
C TYR A 444 -21.62 -17.62 1.63
N MET A 445 -22.26 -16.52 2.04
CA MET A 445 -22.97 -15.66 1.10
C MET A 445 -21.99 -14.60 0.56
N PRO A 446 -21.96 -14.39 -0.77
CA PRO A 446 -21.28 -13.25 -1.36
C PRO A 446 -21.65 -11.95 -0.64
N ALA A 447 -20.63 -11.20 -0.25
CA ALA A 447 -20.80 -9.89 0.36
C ALA A 447 -20.77 -8.81 -0.73
N ARG A 448 -21.35 -7.65 -0.42
CA ARG A 448 -21.16 -6.44 -1.23
C ARG A 448 -20.89 -5.25 -0.33
N CYS A 449 -20.02 -4.36 -0.80
CA CYS A 449 -19.90 -3.00 -0.29
C CYS A 449 -20.25 -2.01 -1.41
N TRP A 450 -21.00 -0.95 -1.09
CA TRP A 450 -21.32 0.10 -2.06
C TRP A 450 -21.50 1.45 -1.38
N VAL A 451 -21.23 2.53 -2.11
CA VAL A 451 -21.50 3.90 -1.66
C VAL A 451 -22.84 4.35 -2.22
N GLY A 452 -23.77 4.68 -1.31
CA GLY A 452 -25.13 5.11 -1.62
C GLY A 452 -25.39 6.58 -1.28
N PRO A 453 -26.66 6.99 -1.12
CA PRO A 453 -27.05 8.36 -0.82
C PRO A 453 -26.31 8.97 0.36
N GLY A 454 -25.90 10.23 0.19
CA GLY A 454 -25.20 10.99 1.21
C GLY A 454 -23.83 10.42 1.55
N ARG A 455 -23.12 9.80 0.59
CA ARG A 455 -21.74 9.28 0.69
C ARG A 455 -21.54 8.22 1.77
N ASN A 456 -22.60 7.47 2.09
CA ASN A 456 -22.54 6.40 3.06
C ASN A 456 -22.14 5.08 2.39
N ALA A 457 -21.12 4.42 2.91
CA ALA A 457 -20.74 3.05 2.54
C ALA A 457 -21.59 2.04 3.32
N TYR A 458 -22.22 1.15 2.58
CA TYR A 458 -23.03 0.06 3.13
C TYR A 458 -22.30 -1.26 2.93
N TYR A 459 -22.44 -2.18 3.88
CA TYR A 459 -21.89 -3.54 3.81
C TYR A 459 -22.95 -4.55 4.24
N GLN A 460 -23.28 -5.48 3.34
CA GLN A 460 -24.24 -6.55 3.63
C GLN A 460 -24.06 -7.77 2.73
N LYS A 461 -24.75 -8.85 3.10
CA LYS A 461 -24.96 -10.03 2.25
C LYS A 461 -25.71 -9.63 0.99
N ILE A 462 -25.34 -10.20 -0.15
CA ILE A 462 -26.13 -10.03 -1.37
C ILE A 462 -27.52 -10.64 -1.16
N ASP A 463 -28.55 -9.80 -1.26
CA ASP A 463 -29.94 -10.22 -1.12
C ASP A 463 -30.37 -11.03 -2.35
N ARG A 464 -30.76 -12.28 -2.11
CA ARG A 464 -31.24 -13.22 -3.15
C ARG A 464 -32.68 -12.93 -3.57
N THR A 465 -33.39 -12.09 -2.83
CA THR A 465 -34.78 -11.75 -3.11
C THR A 465 -34.85 -10.88 -4.36
N PRO A 466 -35.69 -11.23 -5.35
CA PRO A 466 -35.87 -10.40 -6.52
C PRO A 466 -36.33 -9.01 -6.13
N ARG A 467 -35.51 -8.02 -6.49
CA ARG A 467 -35.82 -6.61 -6.31
C ARG A 467 -36.79 -6.11 -7.37
N TYR A 468 -36.71 -6.68 -8.58
CA TYR A 468 -37.57 -6.33 -9.71
C TYR A 468 -38.04 -7.58 -10.45
N PHE A 469 -39.22 -7.47 -11.05
CA PHE A 469 -39.83 -8.48 -11.90
C PHE A 469 -39.86 -7.95 -13.33
N MET A 470 -39.26 -8.68 -14.26
CA MET A 470 -39.28 -8.36 -15.69
C MET A 470 -40.45 -9.08 -16.35
N ARG A 471 -41.29 -8.34 -17.09
CA ARG A 471 -42.42 -8.89 -17.85
C ARG A 471 -42.62 -8.06 -19.11
N ASN A 472 -42.67 -8.72 -20.27
CA ASN A 472 -42.75 -8.09 -21.59
C ASN A 472 -41.71 -6.98 -21.80
N GLY A 473 -40.47 -7.21 -21.33
CA GLY A 473 -39.37 -6.25 -21.43
C GLY A 473 -39.47 -5.01 -20.53
N LYS A 474 -40.38 -4.98 -19.55
CA LYS A 474 -40.54 -3.89 -18.57
C LYS A 474 -40.26 -4.38 -17.15
N LEU A 475 -39.77 -3.48 -16.29
CA LEU A 475 -39.49 -3.76 -14.87
C LEU A 475 -40.61 -3.27 -13.96
N TYR A 476 -40.98 -4.14 -13.02
CA TYR A 476 -42.03 -3.93 -12.03
C TYR A 476 -41.47 -4.11 -10.62
N ASN A 477 -41.95 -3.30 -9.68
CA ASN A 477 -41.61 -3.43 -8.26
C ASN A 477 -42.55 -4.48 -7.60
N PRO A 478 -42.03 -5.47 -6.85
CA PRO A 478 -42.86 -6.47 -6.16
C PRO A 478 -44.00 -5.88 -5.34
N ALA A 479 -43.78 -4.74 -4.67
CA ALA A 479 -44.75 -4.14 -3.77
C ALA A 479 -45.87 -3.36 -4.50
N ALA A 480 -45.65 -2.96 -5.76
CA ALA A 480 -46.52 -2.02 -6.47
C ALA A 480 -47.40 -2.69 -7.55
N GLY A 481 -47.32 -4.00 -7.73
CA GLY A 481 -48.07 -4.72 -8.77
C GLY A 481 -47.61 -4.32 -10.19
N ASP A 482 -48.56 -3.89 -11.03
CA ASP A 482 -48.32 -3.56 -12.45
C ASP A 482 -47.76 -2.14 -12.70
N VAL A 483 -47.25 -1.45 -11.66
CA VAL A 483 -46.62 -0.13 -11.83
C VAL A 483 -45.18 -0.29 -12.31
N THR A 484 -44.87 0.26 -13.48
CA THR A 484 -43.52 0.30 -14.03
C THR A 484 -42.63 1.20 -13.17
N VAL A 485 -41.44 0.71 -12.84
CA VAL A 485 -40.46 1.48 -12.05
C VAL A 485 -39.86 2.59 -12.91
N SER A 486 -39.68 3.78 -12.32
CA SER A 486 -38.91 4.84 -12.99
C SER A 486 -37.50 4.35 -13.30
N PRO A 487 -37.01 4.46 -14.55
CA PRO A 487 -35.65 4.06 -14.92
C PRO A 487 -34.58 4.64 -13.98
N TRP A 488 -34.78 5.88 -13.55
CA TRP A 488 -33.89 6.60 -12.66
C TRP A 488 -33.92 6.12 -11.19
N LEU A 489 -34.85 5.24 -10.82
CA LEU A 489 -34.88 4.62 -9.47
C LEU A 489 -34.46 3.15 -9.49
N VAL A 490 -34.09 2.62 -10.66
CA VAL A 490 -33.65 1.23 -10.77
C VAL A 490 -32.25 1.07 -10.20
N GLN A 491 -32.07 0.01 -9.41
CA GLN A 491 -30.82 -0.33 -8.73
C GLN A 491 -30.36 -1.74 -9.14
N PRO A 492 -29.05 -2.04 -9.01
CA PRO A 492 -28.54 -3.40 -9.12
C PRO A 492 -29.17 -4.35 -8.07
N GLY A 493 -29.05 -5.66 -8.35
CA GLY A 493 -29.60 -6.72 -7.51
C GLY A 493 -30.22 -7.86 -8.33
N VAL A 494 -31.00 -8.72 -7.67
CA VAL A 494 -31.65 -9.86 -8.34
C VAL A 494 -32.89 -9.40 -9.09
N TRP A 495 -32.97 -9.73 -10.38
CA TRP A 495 -34.13 -9.47 -11.23
C TRP A 495 -34.73 -10.82 -11.64
N ARG A 496 -36.05 -10.95 -11.54
CA ARG A 496 -36.77 -12.17 -11.92
C ARG A 496 -37.45 -11.98 -13.27
N ASP A 497 -37.08 -12.80 -14.24
CA ASP A 497 -37.77 -12.85 -15.53
C ASP A 497 -39.05 -13.70 -15.42
N MET A 498 -40.21 -13.06 -15.53
CA MET A 498 -41.50 -13.73 -15.44
C MET A 498 -41.91 -14.43 -16.73
N ASP A 499 -41.27 -14.09 -17.85
CA ASP A 499 -41.50 -14.68 -19.15
C ASP A 499 -40.64 -15.94 -19.36
N PHE A 500 -39.60 -16.14 -18.53
CA PHE A 500 -38.81 -17.37 -18.53
C PHE A 500 -39.62 -18.57 -18.01
N PRO A 501 -39.62 -19.73 -18.71
CA PRO A 501 -40.54 -20.84 -18.42
C PRO A 501 -40.19 -21.65 -17.18
N ILE A 502 -38.92 -21.66 -16.75
CA ILE A 502 -38.46 -22.49 -15.62
C ILE A 502 -38.44 -21.66 -14.33
N ARG A 503 -39.28 -22.03 -13.36
CA ARG A 503 -39.48 -21.28 -12.08
C ARG A 503 -39.08 -22.07 -10.82
N ARG A 504 -38.21 -23.06 -10.97
CA ARG A 504 -37.73 -23.90 -9.87
C ARG A 504 -36.32 -23.50 -9.44
N LYS A 505 -35.98 -23.75 -8.17
CA LYS A 505 -34.60 -23.66 -7.67
C LYS A 505 -33.73 -24.72 -8.36
N LEU A 506 -32.54 -24.34 -8.80
CA LEU A 506 -31.54 -25.27 -9.30
C LEU A 506 -30.71 -25.80 -8.12
N ALA A 507 -30.28 -27.06 -8.18
CA ALA A 507 -29.49 -27.65 -7.11
C ALA A 507 -28.16 -26.88 -6.95
N ARG A 508 -27.80 -26.53 -5.71
CA ARG A 508 -26.62 -25.72 -5.34
C ARG A 508 -26.57 -24.30 -5.91
N ALA A 509 -27.62 -23.84 -6.59
CA ALA A 509 -27.61 -22.49 -7.13
C ALA A 509 -27.66 -21.43 -6.02
N PHE A 510 -26.89 -20.37 -6.22
CA PHE A 510 -26.88 -19.20 -5.35
C PHE A 510 -28.25 -18.51 -5.34
N LEU A 511 -28.87 -18.36 -6.52
CA LEU A 511 -30.15 -17.68 -6.69
C LEU A 511 -31.35 -18.57 -6.35
N ALA A 512 -32.47 -17.94 -5.97
CA ALA A 512 -33.65 -18.65 -5.50
C ALA A 512 -34.35 -19.45 -6.61
N GLN A 513 -34.34 -18.96 -7.86
CA GLN A 513 -34.99 -19.60 -9.01
C GLN A 513 -34.12 -19.53 -10.28
N ALA A 514 -34.34 -20.48 -11.21
CA ALA A 514 -33.63 -20.54 -12.50
C ALA A 514 -33.85 -19.32 -13.42
N ASN A 515 -34.91 -18.54 -13.18
CA ASN A 515 -35.24 -17.30 -13.90
C ASN A 515 -34.80 -16.04 -13.15
N ASP A 516 -34.07 -16.18 -12.05
CA ASP A 516 -33.44 -15.05 -11.38
C ASP A 516 -32.11 -14.75 -12.07
N SER A 517 -31.80 -13.47 -12.27
CA SER A 517 -30.53 -12.98 -12.77
C SER A 517 -29.97 -11.94 -11.81
N TRP A 518 -28.72 -12.09 -11.40
CA TRP A 518 -28.05 -11.06 -10.61
C TRP A 518 -27.51 -9.98 -11.55
N ILE A 519 -28.12 -8.79 -11.50
CA ILE A 519 -27.70 -7.64 -12.28
C ILE A 519 -26.64 -6.88 -11.48
N LYS A 520 -25.39 -6.93 -11.96
CA LYS A 520 -24.21 -6.32 -11.33
C LYS A 520 -24.12 -4.84 -11.61
N GLU A 521 -24.59 -4.38 -12.76
CA GLU A 521 -24.59 -2.97 -13.11
C GLU A 521 -25.88 -2.62 -13.87
N VAL A 522 -26.40 -1.44 -13.57
CA VAL A 522 -27.54 -0.86 -14.28
C VAL A 522 -27.08 0.45 -14.87
N GLU A 523 -27.17 0.58 -16.19
CA GLU A 523 -26.95 1.83 -16.90
C GLU A 523 -28.29 2.41 -17.35
N VAL A 524 -28.43 3.73 -17.24
CA VAL A 524 -29.57 4.50 -17.74
C VAL A 524 -29.03 5.49 -18.75
N ASP A 525 -29.50 5.38 -20.00
CA ASP A 525 -29.10 6.29 -21.07
C ASP A 525 -29.87 7.62 -21.04
N ALA A 526 -29.50 8.55 -21.93
CA ALA A 526 -30.14 9.86 -22.08
C ALA A 526 -31.63 9.80 -22.42
N GLN A 527 -32.13 8.66 -22.93
CA GLN A 527 -33.54 8.46 -23.24
C GLN A 527 -34.28 7.76 -22.09
N GLY A 528 -33.62 7.53 -20.95
CA GLY A 528 -34.18 6.81 -19.82
C GLY A 528 -34.33 5.31 -20.08
N ARG A 529 -33.62 4.73 -21.04
CA ARG A 529 -33.64 3.28 -21.26
C ARG A 529 -32.70 2.60 -20.27
N ILE A 530 -33.16 1.48 -19.75
CA ILE A 530 -32.41 0.67 -18.78
C ILE A 530 -31.60 -0.37 -19.54
N LEU A 531 -30.29 -0.37 -19.31
CA LEU A 531 -29.35 -1.32 -19.89
C LEU A 531 -28.77 -2.18 -18.74
N PRO A 532 -29.40 -3.32 -18.41
CA PRO A 532 -28.88 -4.21 -17.39
C PRO A 532 -27.62 -4.93 -17.86
N LYS A 533 -26.62 -5.02 -16.98
CA LYS A 533 -25.41 -5.81 -17.18
C LYS A 533 -25.40 -6.95 -16.15
N PRO A 534 -25.83 -8.16 -16.54
CA PRO A 534 -25.88 -9.30 -15.64
C PRO A 534 -24.46 -9.73 -15.24
N ALA A 535 -24.35 -10.30 -14.05
CA ALA A 535 -23.16 -10.99 -13.62
C ALA A 535 -22.98 -12.28 -14.43
N LEU A 536 -21.88 -12.37 -15.18
CA LEU A 536 -21.33 -13.66 -15.56
C LEU A 536 -20.47 -14.10 -14.38
N PHE A 537 -20.98 -15.00 -13.54
CA PHE A 537 -20.14 -15.66 -12.54
C PHE A 537 -20.34 -17.16 -12.68
N SER A 538 -19.22 -17.88 -12.68
CA SER A 538 -19.22 -19.31 -12.48
C SER A 538 -19.37 -19.55 -10.98
N GLU A 539 -20.41 -20.28 -10.57
CA GLU A 539 -20.54 -20.72 -9.17
C GLU A 539 -19.31 -21.53 -8.73
N THR A 540 -18.62 -22.17 -9.69
CA THR A 540 -17.37 -22.91 -9.46
C THR A 540 -16.22 -22.02 -9.01
N ASP A 541 -16.14 -20.77 -9.47
CA ASP A 541 -15.04 -19.85 -9.13
C ASP A 541 -15.16 -19.38 -7.66
N LEU A 542 -16.38 -19.14 -7.20
CA LEU A 542 -16.65 -18.81 -5.79
C LEU A 542 -16.28 -19.97 -4.86
N SER A 543 -16.66 -21.20 -5.22
CA SER A 543 -16.31 -22.39 -4.43
C SER A 543 -14.80 -22.67 -4.41
N ALA A 544 -14.10 -22.48 -5.55
CA ALA A 544 -12.66 -22.71 -5.64
C ALA A 544 -11.86 -21.72 -4.77
N LYS A 545 -12.19 -20.42 -4.81
CA LYS A 545 -11.52 -19.41 -3.97
C LYS A 545 -11.70 -19.67 -2.48
N MET A 546 -12.88 -20.17 -2.08
CA MET A 546 -13.14 -20.53 -0.68
C MET A 546 -12.30 -21.73 -0.22
N LEU A 547 -12.15 -22.74 -1.08
CA LEU A 547 -11.32 -23.92 -0.80
C LEU A 547 -9.83 -23.57 -0.65
N ASP A 548 -9.33 -22.62 -1.43
CA ASP A 548 -7.93 -22.16 -1.33
C ASP A 548 -7.65 -21.36 -0.05
N TYR A 549 -8.66 -20.68 0.51
CA TYR A 549 -8.50 -19.84 1.69
C TYR A 549 -8.87 -20.50 3.02
N TYR A 550 -9.57 -21.65 3.01
CA TYR A 550 -9.55 -22.49 4.19
C TYR A 550 -8.07 -22.72 4.50
N PRO A 551 -7.57 -22.28 5.67
CA PRO A 551 -6.21 -22.60 6.03
C PRO A 551 -6.16 -24.11 5.88
N LYS A 552 -5.28 -24.60 4.99
CA LYS A 552 -4.77 -25.96 5.15
C LYS A 552 -4.42 -25.99 6.61
N GLU A 553 -5.26 -26.65 7.41
CA GLU A 553 -5.11 -26.70 8.84
C GLU A 553 -3.63 -26.88 9.03
N ILE A 554 -3.02 -25.90 9.72
CA ILE A 554 -1.62 -25.93 10.09
C ILE A 554 -1.39 -27.41 10.39
N GLU A 555 -0.59 -28.09 9.57
CA GLU A 555 -0.09 -29.43 9.87
C GLU A 555 0.85 -29.21 11.07
N SER A 556 0.28 -28.73 12.18
CA SER A 556 0.81 -28.87 13.50
C SER A 556 0.89 -30.37 13.63
N PRO A 557 2.09 -30.95 13.72
CA PRO A 557 2.19 -32.38 13.93
C PRO A 557 1.39 -32.69 15.18
N MET A 558 0.24 -33.36 14.99
CA MET A 558 -0.53 -33.85 16.13
C MET A 558 0.45 -34.68 16.97
N PRO A 559 0.56 -34.43 18.29
CA PRO A 559 1.33 -35.28 19.17
C PRO A 559 0.62 -36.64 19.25
N GLY A 560 0.92 -37.55 18.31
CA GLY A 560 0.31 -38.87 18.24
C GLY A 560 -0.09 -39.31 16.84
N GLY A 561 0.89 -39.50 15.95
CA GLY A 561 1.01 -40.57 14.94
C GLY A 561 -0.18 -41.20 14.21
N GLU A 562 -1.38 -40.62 14.14
CA GLU A 562 -2.51 -41.19 13.40
C GLU A 562 -3.02 -40.24 12.31
N SER A 563 -2.61 -40.51 11.07
CA SER A 563 -3.11 -39.83 9.88
C SER A 563 -4.45 -40.44 9.45
N TRP A 564 -5.53 -39.67 9.44
CA TRP A 564 -6.75 -40.02 8.73
C TRP A 564 -6.64 -39.53 7.28
N LYS A 565 -6.65 -40.45 6.31
CA LYS A 565 -6.78 -40.11 4.90
C LYS A 565 -8.25 -39.87 4.58
N TYR A 566 -8.62 -38.63 4.28
CA TYR A 566 -9.81 -38.35 3.48
C TYR A 566 -9.52 -38.78 2.04
N SER A 567 -10.36 -39.69 1.52
CA SER A 567 -10.37 -40.03 0.10
C SER A 567 -11.49 -39.21 -0.56
N PRO A 568 -11.24 -38.60 -1.75
CA PRO A 568 -12.18 -37.71 -2.42
C PRO A 568 -13.49 -38.37 -2.84
#